data_AF-A0A1A6BCL8-F1
#
_entry.id   AF-A0A1A6BCL8-F1
#
_cell.length_a   1.000
_cell.length_b   1.000
_cell.length_c   1.000
_cell.angle_alpha   90.00
_cell.angle_beta   90.00
_cell.angle_gamma   90.00
#
_symmetry.space_group_name_H-M   'P 1'
#
loop_
_entity.id
_entity.type
_entity.pdbx_description
1 polymer ?
#
loop_
_entity_poly.entity_id
_entity_poly.type
_entity_poly.pdbx_seq_one_letter_code
_entity_poly.pdbx_strand_id
1 'polypeptide(L)'
;MERPDPEVPERARRRRFTAKYKLEMLAAYDAAPEGEKGALLRREGLYSSHIVQWRQARDAGALAGLAVPRGRKRRDPQAERITRLEAEKRQLEQELAKTRFVVDVQAKLHALLETLSESAEPENGSMK
;
A
#
# COMPACT_ATOMS: atom_id res chain seq x y z
N MET A 1 -12.97 47.06 -41.47
CA MET A 1 -14.26 46.52 -40.99
C MET A 1 -13.93 45.49 -39.92
N GLU A 2 -14.25 45.81 -38.66
CA GLU A 2 -13.96 44.95 -37.51
C GLU A 2 -15.02 43.84 -37.45
N ARG A 3 -14.57 42.59 -37.38
CA ARG A 3 -15.45 41.43 -37.40
C ARG A 3 -16.05 41.27 -35.99
N PRO A 4 -17.38 41.26 -35.83
CA PRO A 4 -17.99 41.18 -34.50
C PRO A 4 -17.60 39.88 -33.80
N ASP A 5 -17.36 39.98 -32.50
CA ASP A 5 -16.96 38.88 -31.62
C ASP A 5 -18.03 37.77 -31.63
N PRO A 6 -17.69 36.50 -31.94
CA PRO A 6 -18.68 35.44 -32.02
C PRO A 6 -19.35 35.20 -30.66
N GLU A 7 -20.68 35.36 -30.61
CA GLU A 7 -21.52 35.09 -29.43
C GLU A 7 -21.48 33.62 -28.98
N VAL A 8 -20.99 32.72 -29.84
CA VAL A 8 -20.87 31.29 -29.53
C VAL A 8 -19.43 30.98 -29.13
N PRO A 9 -19.18 30.48 -27.91
CA PRO A 9 -17.85 30.11 -27.47
C PRO A 9 -17.27 29.01 -28.37
N GLU A 10 -15.99 29.15 -28.73
CA GLU A 10 -15.26 28.28 -29.66
C GLU A 10 -15.31 26.78 -29.28
N ARG A 11 -15.55 26.47 -27.99
CA ARG A 11 -15.71 25.09 -27.50
C ARG A 11 -16.85 24.95 -26.50
N ALA A 12 -17.74 24.01 -26.78
CA ALA A 12 -18.78 23.58 -25.84
C ALA A 12 -18.16 22.88 -24.61
N ARG A 13 -18.35 23.45 -23.42
CA ARG A 13 -17.89 22.85 -22.16
C ARG A 13 -18.89 21.79 -21.70
N ARG A 14 -18.55 20.51 -21.89
CA ARG A 14 -19.34 19.39 -21.36
C ARG A 14 -19.22 19.30 -19.84
N ARG A 15 -20.36 19.10 -19.15
CA ARG A 15 -20.40 18.89 -17.70
C ARG A 15 -19.62 17.62 -17.33
N ARG A 16 -18.86 17.67 -16.24
CA ARG A 16 -18.14 16.52 -15.66
C ARG A 16 -18.72 16.19 -14.29
N PHE A 17 -19.00 14.91 -14.06
CA PHE A 17 -19.49 14.40 -12.77
C PHE A 17 -18.33 13.79 -11.98
N THR A 18 -18.00 14.40 -10.83
CA THR A 18 -16.98 13.87 -9.92
C THR A 18 -17.48 12.60 -9.23
N ALA A 19 -16.57 11.76 -8.72
CA ALA A 19 -16.96 10.57 -7.96
C ALA A 19 -17.83 10.91 -6.75
N LYS A 20 -17.46 11.96 -6.01
CA LYS A 20 -18.23 12.49 -4.88
C LYS A 20 -19.65 12.87 -5.28
N TYR A 21 -19.82 13.65 -6.35
CA TYR A 21 -21.13 14.05 -6.83
C TYR A 21 -22.00 12.84 -7.21
N LYS A 22 -21.43 11.85 -7.90
CA LYS A 22 -22.16 10.63 -8.26
C LYS A 22 -22.64 9.87 -7.02
N LEU A 23 -21.80 9.74 -6.00
CA LEU A 23 -22.16 9.05 -4.75
C LEU A 23 -23.24 9.80 -3.97
N GLU A 24 -23.13 11.13 -3.86
CA GLU A 24 -24.15 11.97 -3.22
C GLU A 24 -25.50 11.84 -3.92
N MET A 25 -25.51 11.85 -5.25
CA MET A 25 -26.74 11.69 -6.03
C MET A 25 -27.33 10.29 -5.93
N LEU A 26 -26.50 9.25 -5.88
CA LEU A 26 -26.99 7.89 -5.62
C LEU A 26 -27.64 7.78 -4.24
N ALA A 27 -27.00 8.32 -3.20
CA ALA A 27 -27.54 8.33 -1.84
C ALA A 27 -28.85 9.12 -1.75
N ALA A 28 -28.90 10.31 -2.37
CA ALA A 28 -30.11 11.12 -2.43
C ALA A 28 -31.24 10.42 -3.19
N TYR A 29 -30.92 9.71 -4.28
CA TYR A 29 -31.89 8.94 -5.05
C TYR A 29 -32.40 7.70 -4.29
N ASP A 30 -31.52 7.04 -3.52
CA ASP A 30 -31.88 5.91 -2.64
C ASP A 30 -32.77 6.33 -1.48
N ALA A 31 -32.54 7.52 -0.91
CA ALA A 31 -33.32 8.06 0.20
C ALA A 31 -34.65 8.71 -0.23
N ALA A 32 -34.81 9.03 -1.52
CA ALA A 32 -35.98 9.74 -2.01
C ALA A 32 -37.24 8.84 -2.02
N PRO A 33 -38.40 9.34 -1.54
CA PRO A 33 -39.69 8.66 -1.66
C PRO A 33 -40.11 8.38 -3.11
N GLU A 34 -41.05 7.45 -3.29
CA GLU A 34 -41.64 7.17 -4.59
C GLU A 34 -42.36 8.43 -5.12
N GLY A 35 -42.09 8.80 -6.38
CA GLY A 35 -42.57 10.05 -6.99
C GLY A 35 -41.61 11.25 -6.85
N GLU A 36 -40.79 11.32 -5.81
CA GLU A 36 -39.81 12.42 -5.63
C GLU A 36 -38.50 12.18 -6.39
N LYS A 37 -38.16 10.92 -6.66
CA LYS A 37 -37.00 10.51 -7.47
C LYS A 37 -36.95 11.23 -8.83
N GLY A 38 -38.09 11.36 -9.51
CA GLY A 38 -38.19 12.05 -10.79
C GLY A 38 -37.99 13.57 -10.67
N ALA A 39 -38.43 14.18 -9.56
CA ALA A 39 -38.21 15.60 -9.30
C ALA A 39 -36.73 15.90 -9.01
N LEU A 40 -36.07 15.05 -8.21
CA LEU A 40 -34.63 15.09 -7.95
C LEU A 40 -33.83 15.06 -9.25
N LEU A 41 -34.12 14.08 -10.13
CA LEU A 41 -33.41 13.94 -11.39
C LEU A 41 -33.58 15.16 -12.31
N ARG A 42 -34.78 15.72 -12.40
CA ARG A 42 -35.04 16.92 -13.22
C ARG A 42 -34.29 18.15 -12.69
N ARG A 43 -34.27 18.35 -11.36
CA ARG A 43 -33.52 19.45 -10.73
C ARG A 43 -32.03 19.37 -11.04
N GLU A 44 -31.49 18.16 -11.02
CA GLU A 44 -30.06 17.92 -11.25
C GLU A 44 -29.69 17.77 -12.73
N GLY A 45 -30.67 17.78 -13.64
CA GLY A 45 -30.47 17.53 -15.07
C GLY A 45 -29.95 16.12 -15.38
N LEU A 46 -30.36 15.14 -14.57
CA LEU A 46 -29.95 13.74 -14.66
C LEU A 46 -31.06 12.89 -15.29
N TYR A 47 -30.63 11.85 -16.00
CA TYR A 47 -31.53 10.80 -16.50
C TYR A 47 -31.42 9.55 -15.63
N SER A 48 -32.46 8.72 -15.60
CA SER A 48 -32.47 7.43 -14.90
C SER A 48 -31.30 6.53 -15.31
N SER A 49 -30.88 6.59 -16.57
CA SER A 49 -29.70 5.90 -17.10
C SER A 49 -28.41 6.24 -16.37
N HIS A 50 -28.26 7.49 -15.89
CA HIS A 50 -27.10 7.90 -15.09
C HIS A 50 -27.07 7.16 -13.76
N ILE A 51 -28.23 7.06 -13.09
CA ILE A 51 -28.33 6.36 -11.80
C ILE A 51 -27.97 4.89 -11.95
N VAL A 52 -28.53 4.22 -12.98
CA VAL A 52 -28.22 2.81 -13.26
C VAL A 52 -26.73 2.60 -13.51
N GLN A 53 -26.13 3.40 -14.41
CA GLN A 53 -24.71 3.30 -14.72
C GLN A 53 -23.83 3.59 -13.50
N TRP A 54 -24.19 4.55 -12.66
CA TRP A 54 -23.41 4.90 -11.48
C TRP A 54 -23.52 3.85 -10.38
N ARG A 55 -24.67 3.17 -10.23
CA ARG A 55 -24.78 1.99 -9.35
C ARG A 55 -23.85 0.87 -9.79
N GLN A 56 -23.90 0.49 -11.07
CA GLN A 56 -23.00 -0.51 -11.63
C GLN A 56 -21.52 -0.13 -11.41
N ALA A 57 -21.17 1.13 -11.64
CA ALA A 57 -19.81 1.62 -11.41
C ALA A 57 -19.42 1.65 -9.92
N ARG A 58 -20.38 1.89 -9.00
CA ARG A 58 -20.16 1.82 -7.55
C ARG A 58 -19.91 0.38 -7.12
N ASP A 59 -20.78 -0.53 -7.56
CA ASP A 59 -20.76 -1.93 -7.17
C ASP A 59 -19.53 -2.65 -7.76
N ALA A 60 -19.05 -2.22 -8.93
CA ALA A 60 -17.78 -2.66 -9.51
C ALA A 60 -16.52 -1.95 -8.91
N GLY A 61 -16.69 -1.08 -7.91
CA GLY A 61 -15.59 -0.32 -7.27
C GLY A 61 -14.96 0.79 -8.14
N ALA A 62 -15.47 1.03 -9.35
CA ALA A 62 -14.93 1.99 -10.30
C ALA A 62 -15.09 3.46 -9.84
N LEU A 63 -16.13 3.78 -9.04
CA LEU A 63 -16.30 5.13 -8.51
C LEU A 63 -15.18 5.53 -7.51
N ALA A 64 -14.69 4.59 -6.70
CA ALA A 64 -13.53 4.84 -5.84
C ALA A 64 -12.26 5.08 -6.67
N GLY A 65 -12.10 4.35 -7.77
CA GLY A 65 -11.00 4.55 -8.72
C GLY A 65 -11.02 5.90 -9.44
N LEU A 66 -12.18 6.54 -9.59
CA LEU A 66 -12.28 7.90 -10.17
C LEU A 66 -11.82 9.01 -9.20
N ALA A 67 -11.83 8.76 -7.89
CA ALA A 67 -11.28 9.70 -6.91
C ALA A 67 -9.75 9.68 -6.87
N VAL A 68 -9.14 8.59 -7.36
CA VAL A 68 -7.68 8.46 -7.45
C VAL A 68 -7.21 9.13 -8.76
N PRO A 69 -6.19 10.00 -8.72
CA PRO A 69 -5.60 10.56 -9.93
C PRO A 69 -5.16 9.45 -10.89
N ARG A 70 -5.56 9.53 -12.16
CA ARG A 70 -5.07 8.59 -13.20
C ARG A 70 -3.57 8.82 -13.38
N GLY A 71 -2.77 7.76 -13.23
CA GLY A 71 -1.32 7.82 -13.44
C GLY A 71 -0.56 6.83 -12.55
N ARG A 72 0.77 6.83 -12.68
CA ARG A 72 1.67 6.03 -11.82
C ARG A 72 1.44 6.45 -10.36
N LYS A 73 1.15 5.49 -9.47
CA LYS A 73 1.07 5.74 -8.03
C LYS A 73 2.37 6.43 -7.59
N ARG A 74 2.24 7.52 -6.83
CA ARG A 74 3.40 8.22 -6.25
C ARG A 74 4.20 7.20 -5.44
N ARG A 75 5.52 7.16 -5.67
CA ARG A 75 6.43 6.27 -4.96
C ARG A 75 6.38 6.66 -3.48
N ASP A 76 6.08 5.69 -2.61
CA ASP A 76 5.94 5.93 -1.18
C ASP A 76 7.35 5.93 -0.53
N PRO A 77 7.84 7.08 -0.03
CA PRO A 77 9.15 7.15 0.61
C PRO A 77 9.26 6.23 1.83
N GLN A 78 8.14 5.94 2.50
CA GLN A 78 8.12 5.04 3.64
C GLN A 78 8.36 3.59 3.20
N ALA A 79 7.77 3.17 2.08
CA ALA A 79 7.99 1.84 1.51
C ALA A 79 9.46 1.62 1.12
N GLU A 80 10.13 2.62 0.55
CA GLU A 80 11.57 2.54 0.24
C GLU A 80 12.45 2.42 1.49
N ARG A 81 12.09 3.14 2.56
CA ARG A 81 12.81 3.04 3.83
C ARG A 81 12.63 1.67 4.45
N ILE A 82 11.44 1.10 4.39
CA ILE A 82 11.15 -0.25 4.91
C ILE A 82 12.00 -1.29 4.16
N THR A 83 11.99 -1.28 2.83
CA THR A 83 12.75 -2.27 2.05
C THR A 83 14.26 -2.19 2.29
N ARG A 84 14.79 -0.97 2.45
CA ARG A 84 16.20 -0.76 2.82
C ARG A 84 16.49 -1.31 4.21
N LEU A 85 15.68 -0.97 5.21
CA LEU A 85 15.86 -1.44 6.58
C LEU A 85 15.74 -2.97 6.69
N GLU A 86 14.85 -3.60 5.93
CA GLU A 86 14.72 -5.05 5.87
C GLU A 86 15.94 -5.73 5.23
N ALA A 87 16.58 -5.09 4.25
CA ALA A 87 17.83 -5.58 3.68
C ALA A 87 18.99 -5.48 4.68
N GLU A 88 19.14 -4.32 5.34
CA GLU A 88 20.16 -4.09 6.36
C GLU A 88 19.99 -5.05 7.54
N LYS A 89 18.75 -5.25 8.03
CA LYS A 89 18.45 -6.20 9.09
C LYS A 89 18.90 -7.63 8.73
N ARG A 90 18.58 -8.09 7.52
CA ARG A 90 18.99 -9.43 7.06
C ARG A 90 20.50 -9.59 6.97
N GLN A 91 21.23 -8.56 6.55
CA GLN A 91 22.69 -8.59 6.51
C GLN A 91 23.27 -8.67 7.93
N LEU A 92 22.80 -7.82 8.84
CA LEU A 92 23.25 -7.80 10.23
C LEU A 92 22.95 -9.13 10.95
N GLU A 93 21.80 -9.74 10.70
CA GLU A 93 21.45 -11.06 11.24
C GLU A 93 22.41 -12.16 10.75
N GLN A 94 22.83 -12.11 9.48
CA GLN A 94 23.81 -13.06 8.94
C GLN A 94 25.20 -12.85 9.54
N GLU A 95 25.63 -11.61 9.72
CA GLU A 95 26.90 -11.30 10.39
C GLU A 95 26.89 -11.77 11.84
N LEU A 96 25.82 -11.48 12.58
CA LEU A 96 25.64 -11.94 13.94
C LEU A 96 25.70 -13.47 14.05
N ALA A 97 25.07 -14.19 13.11
CA ALA A 97 25.10 -15.64 13.06
C ALA A 97 26.54 -16.18 12.84
N LYS A 98 27.31 -15.56 11.94
CA LYS A 98 28.72 -15.91 11.71
C LYS A 98 29.57 -15.68 12.95
N THR A 99 29.43 -14.53 13.62
CA THR A 99 30.17 -14.21 14.84
C THR A 99 29.86 -15.20 15.96
N ARG A 100 28.57 -15.53 16.16
CA ARG A 100 28.17 -16.55 17.15
C ARG A 100 28.76 -17.92 16.83
N PHE A 101 28.77 -18.32 15.56
CA PHE A 101 29.38 -19.57 15.14
C PHE A 101 30.89 -19.63 15.46
N VAL A 102 31.63 -18.54 15.23
CA VAL A 102 33.06 -18.46 15.59
C VAL A 102 33.25 -18.62 17.10
N VAL A 103 32.45 -17.94 17.91
CA VAL A 103 32.49 -18.05 19.38
C VAL A 103 32.23 -19.49 19.82
N ASP A 104 31.23 -20.16 19.25
CA ASP A 104 30.92 -21.55 19.58
C ASP A 104 32.08 -22.51 19.24
N VAL A 105 32.74 -22.31 18.09
CA VAL A 105 33.90 -23.11 17.69
C VAL A 105 35.08 -22.88 18.65
N GLN A 106 35.33 -21.63 19.03
CA GLN A 106 36.39 -21.29 19.99
C GLN A 106 36.13 -21.91 21.37
N ALA A 107 34.89 -21.85 21.86
CA ALA A 107 34.51 -22.46 23.13
C ALA A 107 34.70 -23.99 23.12
N LYS A 108 34.32 -24.66 22.03
CA LYS A 108 34.52 -26.11 21.87
C LYS A 108 36.00 -26.49 21.79
N LEU A 109 36.81 -25.70 21.09
CA LEU A 109 38.26 -25.92 21.02
C LEU A 109 38.90 -25.76 22.40
N HIS A 110 38.51 -24.75 23.18
CA HIS A 110 38.99 -24.56 24.55
C HIS A 110 38.69 -25.77 25.42
N ALA A 111 37.44 -26.25 25.41
CA ALA A 111 37.05 -27.44 26.17
C ALA A 111 37.83 -28.70 25.75
N LEU A 112 38.07 -28.88 24.46
CA LEU A 112 38.89 -30.00 23.96
C LEU A 112 40.33 -29.89 24.48
N LEU A 113 40.93 -28.70 24.45
CA LEU A 113 42.28 -28.49 24.96
C LEU A 113 42.38 -28.73 26.47
N GLU A 114 41.37 -28.34 27.26
CA GLU A 114 41.29 -28.65 28.69
C GLU A 114 41.28 -30.17 28.93
N THR A 115 40.40 -30.91 28.24
CA THR A 115 40.34 -32.38 28.38
C THR A 115 41.64 -33.08 27.98
N LEU A 116 42.31 -32.60 26.93
CA LEU A 116 43.61 -33.13 26.54
C LEU A 116 44.68 -32.83 27.58
N SER A 117 44.67 -31.62 28.17
CA SER A 117 45.60 -31.22 29.24
C SER A 117 45.42 -32.07 30.50
N GLU A 118 44.18 -32.30 30.94
CA GLU A 118 43.86 -33.16 32.10
C GLU A 118 44.28 -34.61 31.85
N SER A 119 44.11 -35.12 30.62
CA SER A 119 44.55 -36.48 30.27
C SER A 119 46.07 -36.65 30.14
N ALA A 120 46.82 -35.54 30.04
CA ALA A 120 48.25 -35.50 29.85
C ALA A 120 49.04 -35.34 31.17
N GLU A 121 48.36 -35.16 32.31
CA GLU A 121 49.00 -35.24 33.62
C GLU A 121 49.31 -36.71 33.96
N PRO A 122 50.59 -37.12 34.10
CA PRO A 122 50.90 -38.45 34.57
C PRO A 122 50.57 -38.56 36.07
N GLU A 123 49.87 -39.63 36.45
CA GLU A 123 49.77 -40.16 37.82
C GLU A 123 51.18 -40.50 38.36
N ASN A 124 52.00 -39.48 38.63
CA ASN A 124 53.28 -39.62 39.30
C ASN A 124 53.04 -39.42 40.79
N GLY A 125 52.47 -40.45 41.40
CA GLY A 125 52.26 -40.54 42.83
C GLY A 125 52.18 -41.98 43.29
N SER A 126 53.26 -42.44 43.93
CA SER A 126 53.30 -43.57 44.87
C SER A 126 53.73 -44.94 44.30
N MET A 127 55.01 -45.23 44.45
CA MET A 127 55.44 -46.57 44.83
C MET A 127 56.53 -46.45 45.90
N LYS A 128 56.29 -47.16 47.02
CA LYS A 128 57.08 -47.19 48.25
C LYS A 128 58.52 -47.62 48.05
#